data_AF-A0AAJ1B1U8-F1
#
_entry.id   AF-A0AAJ1B1U8-F1
#
_cell.length_a   1.000
_cell.length_b   1.000
_cell.length_c   1.000
_cell.angle_alpha   90.00
_cell.angle_beta   90.00
_cell.angle_gamma   90.00
#
_symmetry.space_group_name_H-M   'P 1'
#
loop_
_entity.id
_entity.type
_entity.pdbx_description
1 polymer ?
#
loop_
_entity_poly.entity_id
_entity_poly.type
_entity_poly.pdbx_seq_one_letter_code
_entity_poly.pdbx_strand_id
1 'polypeptide(L)' 'MVRGVATDAVSGILRRLPHRKRLSVKTVTTDLSSAMMLTVRKVFPAAKLINDRFHVQQLMSE' A
#
# COMPACT_ATOMS: atom_id res chain seq x y z
N MET A 1 -3.67 -1.03 -21.61
CA MET A 1 -2.70 -0.78 -20.53
C MET A 1 -3.36 0.16 -19.51
N VAL A 2 -3.86 -0.39 -18.41
CA VAL A 2 -4.44 0.43 -17.33
C VAL A 2 -3.29 1.23 -16.74
N ARG A 3 -3.37 2.57 -16.84
CA ARG A 3 -2.39 3.50 -16.26
C ARG A 3 -2.53 3.44 -14.74
N GLY A 4 -2.02 2.37 -14.14
CA GLY A 4 -1.76 2.31 -12.71
C GLY A 4 -0.86 3.49 -12.38
N VAL A 5 -1.24 4.30 -11.39
CA VAL A 5 -0.35 5.32 -10.83
C VAL A 5 1.01 4.66 -10.62
N ALA A 6 2.04 5.15 -11.31
CA ALA A 6 3.33 4.47 -11.35
C ALA A 6 3.78 4.18 -9.92
N THR A 7 3.84 2.91 -9.55
CA THR A 7 4.24 2.42 -8.23
C THR A 7 5.51 3.13 -7.73
N ASP A 8 6.41 3.44 -8.65
CA ASP A 8 7.65 4.17 -8.38
C ASP A 8 7.42 5.63 -7.98
N ALA A 9 6.43 6.31 -8.56
CA ALA A 9 6.06 7.67 -8.19
C ALA A 9 5.51 7.73 -6.76
N VAL A 10 4.57 6.84 -6.41
CA VAL A 10 4.00 6.77 -5.05
C VAL A 10 5.07 6.37 -4.04
N SER A 11 5.88 5.35 -4.34
CA SER A 11 7.01 4.95 -3.51
C SER A 11 8.00 6.10 -3.32
N GLY A 12 8.32 6.85 -4.37
CA GLY A 12 9.22 8.00 -4.32
C GLY A 12 8.71 9.10 -3.39
N ILE A 13 7.41 9.42 -3.45
CA ILE A 13 6.77 10.39 -2.56
C ILE A 13 6.82 9.92 -1.11
N LEU A 14 6.39 8.68 -0.83
CA LEU A 14 6.33 8.17 0.54
C LEU A 14 7.74 7.99 1.16
N ARG A 15 8.77 7.71 0.35
CA ARG A 15 10.16 7.63 0.80
C ARG A 15 10.76 8.97 1.22
N ARG A 16 10.11 10.11 0.92
CA ARG A 16 10.47 11.41 1.50
C ARG A 16 10.28 11.44 3.02
N LEU A 17 9.44 10.55 3.56
CA LEU A 17 9.35 10.35 5.00
C LEU A 17 10.64 9.71 5.54
N PRO A 18 11.23 10.24 6.63
CA PRO A 18 12.40 9.65 7.26
C PRO A 18 12.20 8.17 7.56
N HIS A 19 13.26 7.38 7.35
CA HIS A 19 13.17 5.92 7.51
C HIS A 19 12.64 5.50 8.89
N ARG A 20 13.09 6.17 9.96
CA ARG A 20 12.63 5.93 11.33
C ARG A 20 11.11 6.12 11.49
N LYS A 21 10.52 7.12 10.82
CA LYS A 21 9.07 7.33 10.83
C LYS A 21 8.35 6.21 10.07
N ARG A 22 8.90 5.77 8.92
CA ARG A 22 8.33 4.65 8.16
C ARG A 22 8.39 3.32 8.92
N LEU A 23 9.41 3.11 9.75
CA LEU A 23 9.51 1.94 10.64
C LEU A 23 8.50 1.98 11.80
N SER A 24 8.04 3.16 12.21
CA SER A 24 7.02 3.28 13.27
C SER A 24 5.59 2.95 12.83
N VAL A 25 5.35 2.78 11.52
CA VAL A 25 4.03 2.41 11.00
C VAL A 25 3.72 0.96 11.37
N LYS A 26 2.62 0.75 12.09
CA LYS A 26 2.20 -0.57 12.58
C LYS A 26 1.38 -1.35 11.56
N THR A 27 0.48 -0.66 10.86
CA THR A 27 -0.49 -1.27 9.95
C THR A 27 -0.73 -0.36 8.76
N VAL A 28 -0.86 -0.96 7.58
CA VAL A 28 -1.34 -0.29 6.37
C VAL A 28 -2.48 -1.11 5.79
N THR A 29 -3.61 -0.45 5.56
CA THR A 29 -4.75 -1.03 4.84
C THR A 29 -4.59 -0.72 3.35
N THR A 30 -4.69 -1.72 2.48
CA THR A 30 -4.58 -1.55 1.03
C THR A 30 -5.84 -2.02 0.33
N ASP A 31 -6.11 -1.47 -0.86
CA ASP A 31 -6.97 -2.12 -1.83
C ASP A 31 -6.37 -3.49 -2.20
N LEU A 32 -7.16 -4.37 -2.81
CA LEU A 32 -6.73 -5.73 -3.19
C LEU A 32 -5.69 -5.74 -4.34
N SER A 33 -5.10 -4.58 -4.66
CA SER A 33 -4.09 -4.40 -5.69
C SER A 33 -2.72 -4.95 -5.26
N SER A 34 -2.25 -5.97 -5.96
CA SER A 34 -0.91 -6.54 -5.77
C SER A 34 0.20 -5.50 -5.94
N ALA A 35 0.02 -4.52 -6.82
CA ALA A 35 0.95 -3.40 -7.01
C ALA A 35 1.03 -2.49 -5.78
N MET A 36 -0.11 -2.17 -5.14
CA MET A 36 -0.11 -1.36 -3.92
C MET A 36 0.47 -2.11 -2.73
N MET A 37 0.15 -3.40 -2.59
CA MET A 37 0.76 -4.23 -1.55
C MET A 37 2.29 -4.26 -1.68
N LEU A 38 2.82 -4.43 -2.90
CA LEU A 38 4.27 -4.40 -3.14
C LEU A 38 4.88 -3.03 -2.83
N THR A 39 4.19 -1.94 -3.21
CA THR A 39 4.61 -0.57 -2.90
C THR A 39 4.72 -0.34 -1.40
N VAL A 40 3.69 -0.71 -0.66
CA VAL A 40 3.60 -0.56 0.79
C VAL A 40 4.67 -1.36 1.50
N ARG A 41 4.90 -2.62 1.10
CA ARG A 41 5.98 -3.45 1.67
C ARG A 41 7.36 -2.81 1.53
N LYS A 42 7.63 -2.16 0.38
CA LYS A 42 8.91 -1.48 0.14
C LYS A 42 9.05 -0.20 0.96
N VAL A 43 7.96 0.53 1.19
CA VAL A 43 7.98 1.84 1.87
C VAL A 43 7.90 1.70 3.39
N PHE A 44 7.03 0.83 3.90
CA PHE A 44 6.75 0.61 5.32
C PHE A 44 7.09 -0.84 5.72
N PRO A 45 8.38 -1.20 5.77
CA PRO A 45 8.80 -2.60 5.87
C PRO A 45 8.42 -3.29 7.19
N ALA A 46 8.12 -2.53 8.24
CA ALA A 46 7.70 -3.05 9.54
C ALA A 46 6.18 -3.14 9.72
N ALA A 47 5.39 -2.63 8.77
CA ALA A 47 3.94 -2.57 8.91
C ALA A 47 3.26 -3.89 8.52
N LYS A 48 2.20 -4.26 9.26
CA LYS A 48 1.26 -5.31 8.84
C LYS A 48 0.38 -4.80 7.71
N LEU A 49 0.25 -5.58 6.64
CA LEU A 49 -0.67 -5.27 5.54
C LEU A 49 -2.01 -5.95 5.79
N ILE A 50 -3.10 -5.19 5.63
CA ILE A 50 -4.48 -5.66 5.78
C ILE A 50 -5.28 -5.24 4.55
N ASN A 51 -6.21 -6.09 4.10
CA ASN A 51 -7.09 -5.76 3.00
C ASN A 51 -8.21 -4.80 3.44
N ASP A 52 -8.54 -3.83 2.60
CA ASP A 52 -9.66 -2.94 2.83
C ASP A 52 -10.99 -3.70 2.77
N ARG A 53 -11.78 -3.56 3.85
CA ARG A 53 -13.09 -4.19 3.99
C ARG A 53 -14.07 -3.76 2.90
N PHE A 54 -14.05 -2.49 2.48
CA PHE A 54 -14.99 -2.01 1.46
C PHE A 54 -14.73 -2.68 0.11
N HIS A 55 -13.46 -2.82 -0.25
CA HIS A 55 -13.04 -3.51 -1.47
C HIS A 55 -13.37 -5.01 -1.42
N VAL A 56 -13.18 -5.66 -0.27
CA VAL A 56 -13.58 -7.06 -0.08
C VAL A 56 -15.10 -7.21 -0.24
N GLN A 57 -15.90 -6.34 0.37
CA GLN A 57 -17.36 -6.41 0.26
C GLN A 57 -17.84 -6.19 -1.17
N GLN A 58 -17.24 -5.24 -1.90
CA GLN A 58 -17.56 -5.02 -3.31
C GLN A 58 -17.25 -6.25 -4.16
N LEU A 59 -16.09 -6.89 -3.96
CA LEU A 59 -15.72 -8.13 -4.67
C LEU A 59 -16.67 -9.30 -4.37
N MET A 60 -17.21 -9.39 -3.15
CA MET A 60 -18.16 -10.45 -2.78
C MET A 60 -19.59 -10.17 -3.23
N SER A 61 -19.89 -8.94 -3.64
CA SER A 61 -21.22 -8.54 -4.12
C SER A 61 -21.35 -8.59 -5.64
N GLU A 62 -20.26 -8.93 -6.34
CA GLU A 62 -20.24 -9.35 -7.75
C GLU A 62 -20.50 -10.86 -7.86
#